data_AF-A0A5D6WSX8-F1
#
_entry.id   AF-A0A5D6WSX8-F1
#
_cell.length_a   1.000
_cell.length_b   1.000
_cell.length_c   1.000
_cell.angle_alpha   90.00
_cell.angle_beta   90.00
_cell.angle_gamma   90.00
#
_symmetry.space_group_name_H-M   'P 1'
#
loop_
_entity.id
_entity.type
_entity.pdbx_description
1 polymer ?
#
loop_
_entity_poly.entity_id
_entity_poly.type
_entity_poly.pdbx_seq_one_letter_code
_entity_poly.pdbx_strand_id
1 'polypeptide(L)'
;MYRKQITTALLGIAGIALSILAGLTDLGNPAVSGALIALGLVLFLWAVASLIRCLQQPVPEVMPENPAAKSEPAAPAGITQLNWLSEKGDILKSWNLFNRTGLVIGRDYQENMVDIDLEKSPYAPLIDIEHAVLNYANAEWYVEDLSSRNGTQLCKARDGRKYQLTAGEPCKVEIGDIIIVGMTQLELA
;
A
#
# COMPACT_ATOMS: atom_id res chain seq x y z
N MET A 1 4.13 -9.66 -1.28
CA MET A 1 5.27 -10.24 -0.53
C MET A 1 5.45 -11.75 -0.77
N TYR A 2 4.37 -12.54 -0.75
CA TYR A 2 4.38 -14.02 -0.86
C TYR A 2 4.97 -14.60 -2.18
N ARG A 3 4.67 -14.01 -3.35
CA ARG A 3 5.19 -14.50 -4.65
C ARG A 3 6.72 -14.41 -4.82
N LYS A 4 7.34 -13.38 -4.24
CA LYS A 4 8.82 -13.21 -4.29
C LYS A 4 9.52 -14.23 -3.39
N GLN A 5 8.88 -14.69 -2.32
CA GLN A 5 9.43 -15.69 -1.40
C GLN A 5 9.41 -17.11 -1.99
N ILE A 6 8.34 -17.46 -2.72
CA ILE A 6 8.25 -18.75 -3.40
C ILE A 6 9.34 -18.88 -4.47
N THR A 7 9.59 -17.81 -5.22
CA THR A 7 10.63 -17.82 -6.27
C THR A 7 12.04 -17.91 -5.70
N THR A 8 12.35 -17.23 -4.59
CA THR A 8 13.66 -17.37 -3.91
C THR A 8 13.87 -18.75 -3.29
N ALA A 9 12.82 -19.36 -2.73
CA ALA A 9 12.90 -20.70 -2.16
C ALA A 9 13.10 -21.78 -3.23
N LEU A 10 12.38 -21.66 -4.36
CA LEU A 10 12.54 -22.57 -5.51
C LEU A 10 13.96 -22.48 -6.12
N LEU A 11 14.53 -21.28 -6.20
CA LEU A 11 15.90 -21.09 -6.70
C LEU A 11 16.95 -21.73 -5.78
N GLY A 12 16.76 -21.63 -4.46
CA GLY A 12 17.62 -22.29 -3.48
C GLY A 12 17.55 -23.83 -3.57
N ILE A 13 16.34 -24.39 -3.68
CA ILE A 13 16.14 -25.84 -3.82
C ILE A 13 16.77 -26.35 -5.13
N ALA A 14 16.61 -25.61 -6.24
CA ALA A 14 17.21 -25.95 -7.52
C ALA A 14 18.76 -25.93 -7.46
N GLY A 15 19.36 -25.00 -6.72
CA GLY A 15 20.81 -24.94 -6.50
C GLY A 15 21.36 -26.15 -5.72
N ILE A 16 20.63 -26.62 -4.71
CA ILE A 16 20.99 -27.85 -3.96
C ILE A 16 20.90 -29.07 -4.87
N ALA A 17 19.82 -29.22 -5.63
CA ALA A 17 19.63 -30.34 -6.55
C ALA A 17 20.74 -30.39 -7.62
N LEU A 18 21.14 -29.24 -8.16
CA LEU A 18 22.23 -29.12 -9.13
C LEU A 18 23.59 -29.50 -8.53
N SER A 19 23.84 -29.16 -7.26
CA SER A 19 25.06 -29.55 -6.53
C SER A 19 25.14 -31.07 -6.31
N ILE A 20 24.02 -31.70 -5.93
CA ILE A 20 23.93 -33.15 -5.71
C ILE A 20 24.11 -33.89 -7.04
N LEU A 21 23.48 -33.41 -8.11
CA LEU A 21 23.58 -34.03 -9.44
C LEU A 21 25.01 -33.94 -10.01
N ALA A 22 25.68 -32.78 -9.84
CA ALA A 22 27.06 -32.59 -10.26
C ALA A 22 28.09 -33.38 -9.44
N GLY A 23 27.77 -33.74 -8.19
CA GLY A 23 28.60 -34.60 -7.34
C GLY A 23 28.42 -36.10 -7.61
N LEU A 24 27.26 -36.52 -8.15
CA LEU A 24 26.98 -37.91 -8.49
C LEU A 24 27.35 -38.29 -9.93
N THR A 25 27.47 -37.30 -10.82
CA THR A 25 27.86 -37.50 -12.21
C THR A 25 29.35 -37.19 -12.37
N ASP A 26 30.15 -38.21 -12.72
CA ASP A 26 31.56 -38.02 -13.04
C ASP A 26 31.67 -37.32 -14.40
N LEU A 27 31.66 -35.99 -14.38
CA LEU A 27 31.59 -35.13 -15.57
C LEU A 27 32.88 -35.15 -16.42
N GLY A 28 33.83 -36.06 -16.12
CA GLY A 28 35.09 -36.25 -16.85
C GLY A 28 36.10 -35.11 -16.69
N ASN A 29 35.71 -33.98 -16.08
CA ASN A 29 36.57 -32.87 -15.74
C ASN A 29 36.33 -32.41 -14.29
N PRO A 30 37.31 -32.63 -13.38
CA PRO A 30 37.15 -32.29 -11.97
C PRO A 30 37.00 -30.78 -11.72
N ALA A 31 37.53 -29.94 -12.62
CA ALA A 31 37.40 -28.49 -12.50
C ALA A 31 35.95 -28.01 -12.76
N VAL A 32 35.24 -28.67 -13.68
CA VAL A 32 33.85 -28.32 -14.03
C VAL A 32 32.89 -28.80 -12.94
N SER A 33 33.07 -30.02 -12.43
CA SER A 33 32.29 -30.53 -11.29
C SER A 33 32.48 -29.64 -10.05
N GLY A 34 33.73 -29.27 -9.74
CA GLY A 34 34.03 -28.34 -8.63
C GLY A 34 33.38 -26.97 -8.78
N ALA A 35 33.36 -26.40 -9.98
CA ALA A 35 32.74 -25.10 -10.24
C ALA A 35 31.20 -25.13 -10.05
N LEU A 36 30.54 -26.21 -10.47
CA LEU A 36 29.08 -26.37 -10.32
C LEU A 36 28.68 -26.54 -8.84
N ILE A 37 29.46 -27.31 -8.07
CA ILE A 37 29.25 -27.47 -6.64
C ILE A 37 29.43 -26.13 -5.91
N ALA A 38 30.48 -25.37 -6.24
CA ALA A 38 30.71 -24.06 -5.65
C ALA A 38 29.57 -23.07 -5.97
N LEU A 39 29.08 -23.05 -7.21
CA LEU A 39 27.96 -22.21 -7.62
C LEU A 39 26.68 -22.56 -6.86
N GLY A 40 26.36 -23.84 -6.71
CA GLY A 40 25.17 -24.26 -5.98
C GLY A 40 25.24 -23.96 -4.47
N LEU A 41 26.43 -24.07 -3.86
CA LEU A 41 26.65 -23.63 -2.48
C LEU A 41 26.46 -22.12 -2.31
N VAL A 42 26.93 -21.30 -3.25
CA VAL A 42 26.72 -19.84 -3.23
C VAL A 42 25.23 -19.49 -3.31
N LEU A 43 24.49 -20.13 -4.22
CA LEU A 43 23.04 -19.92 -4.36
C LEU A 43 22.28 -20.35 -3.10
N PHE A 44 22.70 -21.45 -2.47
CA PHE A 44 22.13 -21.90 -1.20
C PHE A 44 22.38 -20.90 -0.07
N LEU A 45 23.62 -20.44 0.11
CA LEU A 45 23.96 -19.44 1.13
C LEU A 45 23.22 -18.12 0.91
N TRP A 46 23.05 -17.69 -0.34
CA TRP A 46 22.27 -16.50 -0.68
C TRP A 46 20.78 -16.67 -0.31
N ALA A 47 20.18 -17.84 -0.61
CA ALA A 47 18.80 -18.15 -0.26
C ALA A 47 18.59 -18.21 1.27
N VAL A 48 19.54 -18.81 2.01
CA VAL A 48 19.52 -18.84 3.48
C VAL A 48 19.65 -17.44 4.06
N ALA A 49 20.57 -16.61 3.56
CA ALA A 49 20.70 -15.22 3.99
C ALA A 49 19.42 -14.41 3.70
N SER A 50 18.78 -14.63 2.55
CA SER A 50 17.48 -14.02 2.21
C SER A 50 16.37 -14.48 3.15
N LEU A 51 16.35 -15.75 3.54
CA LEU A 51 15.39 -16.29 4.51
C LEU A 51 15.63 -15.71 5.91
N ILE A 52 16.89 -15.61 6.36
CA ILE A 52 17.25 -14.98 7.63
C ILE A 52 16.83 -13.52 7.64
N ARG A 53 17.12 -12.76 6.57
CA ARG A 53 16.66 -11.38 6.42
C ARG A 53 15.14 -11.27 6.48
N CYS A 54 14.42 -12.27 5.96
CA CYS A 54 12.96 -12.37 6.04
C CYS A 54 12.47 -12.60 7.48
N LEU A 55 13.12 -13.52 8.21
CA LEU A 55 12.80 -13.82 9.62
C LEU A 55 13.19 -12.67 10.55
N GLN A 56 14.20 -11.89 10.16
CA GLN A 56 14.64 -10.66 10.83
C GLN A 56 13.90 -9.42 10.35
N GLN A 57 12.96 -9.53 9.40
CA GLN A 57 12.09 -8.39 9.14
C GLN A 57 11.30 -8.18 10.43
N PRO A 58 11.38 -6.98 11.03
CA PRO A 58 10.47 -6.67 12.11
C PRO A 58 9.07 -6.92 11.57
N VAL A 59 8.30 -7.75 12.27
CA VAL A 59 6.85 -7.84 12.07
C VAL A 59 6.38 -6.39 11.95
N PRO A 60 5.64 -5.98 10.90
CA PRO A 60 5.11 -4.63 10.81
C PRO A 60 4.44 -4.35 12.15
N GLU A 61 5.07 -3.49 12.95
CA GLU A 61 4.62 -3.25 14.31
C GLU A 61 3.28 -2.54 14.14
N VAL A 62 2.19 -3.28 14.32
CA VAL A 62 0.91 -2.68 14.65
C VAL A 62 1.15 -2.09 16.02
N MET A 63 1.61 -0.84 16.02
CA MET A 63 1.93 -0.12 17.24
C MET A 63 0.67 -0.16 18.11
N PRO A 64 0.75 -0.65 19.36
CA PRO A 64 -0.33 -0.45 20.30
C PRO A 64 -0.47 1.06 20.49
N GLU A 65 -1.68 1.57 20.23
CA GLU A 65 -2.09 2.91 20.64
C GLU A 65 -1.78 3.05 22.14
N ASN A 66 -0.74 3.81 22.46
CA ASN A 66 -0.33 4.07 23.83
C ASN A 66 -1.35 5.03 24.45
N PRO A 67 -2.17 4.62 25.45
CA PRO A 67 -3.19 5.49 26.03
C PRO A 67 -2.62 6.59 26.94
N ALA A 68 -1.29 6.68 27.08
CA ALA A 68 -0.63 7.57 28.02
C ALA A 68 0.53 8.33 27.36
N ALA A 69 0.22 9.18 26.39
CA ALA A 69 1.10 10.27 25.98
C ALA A 69 0.32 11.59 26.00
N LYS A 70 0.27 12.16 27.21
CA LYS A 70 0.14 13.58 27.57
C LYS A 70 -0.68 14.49 26.65
N SER A 71 -1.81 14.91 27.20
CA SER A 71 -2.53 16.14 26.89
C SER A 71 -1.61 17.37 26.81
N GLU A 72 -1.57 18.02 25.66
CA GLU A 72 -1.25 19.44 25.49
C GLU A 72 -1.82 19.94 24.15
N PRO A 73 -2.12 21.24 24.06
CA PRO A 73 -3.46 21.82 24.07
C PRO A 73 -4.29 21.50 22.81
N ALA A 74 -5.61 21.53 22.94
CA ALA A 74 -6.61 21.33 21.89
C ALA A 74 -6.12 21.76 20.49
N ALA A 75 -5.72 20.76 19.70
CA ALA A 75 -5.52 20.92 18.27
C ALA A 75 -6.84 21.41 17.64
N PRO A 76 -6.79 22.26 16.60
CA PRO A 76 -8.01 22.81 16.02
C PRO A 76 -8.94 21.67 15.59
N ALA A 77 -10.24 21.87 15.78
CA ALA A 77 -11.31 20.97 15.34
C ALA A 77 -11.32 20.89 13.79
N GLY A 78 -10.35 20.20 13.21
CA GLY A 78 -10.13 20.06 11.78
C GLY A 78 -9.89 18.59 11.42
N ILE A 79 -9.97 18.30 10.13
CA ILE A 79 -9.77 16.95 9.60
C ILE A 79 -8.32 16.52 9.81
N THR A 80 -8.12 15.40 10.50
CA THR A 80 -6.81 14.84 10.85
C THR A 80 -6.56 13.49 10.20
N GLN A 81 -7.61 12.80 9.77
CA GLN A 81 -7.54 11.44 9.26
C GLN A 81 -8.47 11.24 8.06
N LEU A 82 -8.11 10.24 7.26
CA LEU A 82 -8.93 9.70 6.20
C LEU A 82 -9.08 8.20 6.47
N ASN A 83 -10.31 7.74 6.65
CA ASN A 83 -10.62 6.36 7.01
C ASN A 83 -11.24 5.65 5.82
N TRP A 84 -10.65 4.55 5.38
CA TRP A 84 -11.30 3.64 4.45
C TRP A 84 -12.31 2.78 5.21
N LEU A 85 -13.59 2.94 4.86
CA LEU A 85 -14.69 2.20 5.44
C LEU A 85 -15.03 0.92 4.66
N SER A 86 -15.49 -0.09 5.39
CA SER A 86 -16.15 -1.27 4.86
C SER A 86 -17.59 -0.94 4.44
N GLU A 87 -18.25 -1.86 3.72
CA GLU A 87 -19.68 -1.71 3.39
C GLU A 87 -20.58 -1.61 4.64
N LYS A 88 -20.11 -2.11 5.78
CA LYS A 88 -20.82 -2.05 7.07
C LYS A 88 -20.48 -0.82 7.90
N GLY A 89 -19.53 0.01 7.46
CA GLY A 89 -19.04 1.19 8.17
C GLY A 89 -17.85 0.94 9.11
N ASP A 90 -17.27 -0.26 9.10
CA ASP A 90 -16.07 -0.55 9.90
C ASP A 90 -14.83 0.08 9.25
N ILE A 91 -13.90 0.62 10.05
CA ILE A 91 -12.64 1.17 9.55
C ILE A 91 -11.70 0.02 9.14
N LEU A 92 -11.39 -0.06 7.86
CA LEU A 92 -10.45 -1.04 7.28
C LEU A 92 -9.01 -0.56 7.35
N LYS A 93 -8.80 0.75 7.12
CA LYS A 93 -7.48 1.39 7.10
C LYS A 93 -7.64 2.90 7.34
N SER A 94 -6.66 3.51 7.98
CA SER A 94 -6.63 4.96 8.19
C SER A 94 -5.33 5.56 7.67
N TRP A 95 -5.41 6.78 7.14
CA TRP A 95 -4.27 7.60 6.76
C TRP A 95 -4.29 8.90 7.56
N ASN A 96 -3.10 9.36 7.96
CA ASN A 96 -2.94 10.58 8.72
C ASN A 96 -2.76 11.78 7.77
N LEU A 97 -3.64 12.78 7.89
CA LEU A 97 -3.63 14.03 7.13
C LEU A 97 -2.88 15.15 7.86
N PHE A 98 -2.51 14.96 9.12
CA PHE A 98 -1.74 15.92 9.90
C PHE A 98 -0.41 16.24 9.23
N ASN A 99 -0.10 17.54 9.12
CA ASN A 99 1.10 18.06 8.47
C ASN A 99 1.27 17.62 7.00
N ARG A 100 0.17 17.26 6.33
CA ARG A 100 0.12 17.03 4.88
C ARG A 100 -0.52 18.23 4.20
N THR A 101 -0.04 18.56 3.00
CA THR A 101 -0.60 19.64 2.17
C THR A 101 -1.40 19.12 0.98
N GLY A 102 -1.17 17.86 0.59
CA GLY A 102 -1.95 17.18 -0.43
C GLY A 102 -1.69 15.68 -0.42
N LEU A 103 -2.66 14.91 -0.90
CA LEU A 103 -2.62 13.46 -1.03
C LEU A 103 -3.32 13.01 -2.31
N VAL A 104 -2.66 12.16 -3.10
CA VAL A 104 -3.25 11.56 -4.29
C VAL A 104 -3.94 10.25 -3.94
N ILE A 105 -5.17 10.07 -4.43
CA ILE A 105 -6.01 8.90 -4.24
C ILE A 105 -6.10 8.12 -5.54
N GLY A 106 -5.84 6.82 -5.50
CA GLY A 106 -5.93 5.98 -6.68
C GLY A 106 -5.38 4.57 -6.50
N ARG A 107 -4.78 4.02 -7.54
CA ARG A 107 -4.12 2.70 -7.54
C ARG A 107 -2.62 2.84 -7.73
N ASP A 108 -1.86 2.31 -6.79
CA ASP A 108 -0.40 2.28 -6.94
C ASP A 108 0.04 1.16 -7.89
N TYR A 109 0.79 1.53 -8.95
CA TYR A 109 1.46 0.59 -9.87
C TYR A 109 2.98 0.82 -9.90
N GLN A 110 3.57 1.14 -8.74
CA GLN A 110 5.01 1.32 -8.50
C GLN A 110 5.65 2.57 -9.13
N GLU A 111 5.19 2.99 -10.30
CA GLU A 111 5.75 4.13 -11.04
C GLU A 111 4.97 5.45 -10.80
N ASN A 112 3.86 5.39 -10.05
CA ASN A 112 2.96 6.52 -9.84
C ASN A 112 3.09 7.07 -8.41
N MET A 113 2.73 8.34 -8.21
CA MET A 113 2.77 8.97 -6.89
C MET A 113 1.37 8.94 -6.26
N VAL A 114 0.99 7.78 -5.70
CA VAL A 114 -0.28 7.60 -4.99
C VAL A 114 -0.03 7.50 -3.49
N ASP A 115 -0.59 8.41 -2.71
CA ASP A 115 -0.48 8.41 -1.25
C ASP A 115 -1.53 7.49 -0.61
N ILE A 116 -2.74 7.50 -1.17
CA ILE A 116 -3.89 6.72 -0.72
C ILE A 116 -4.14 5.59 -1.73
N ASP A 117 -3.40 4.50 -1.54
CA ASP A 117 -3.49 3.31 -2.40
C ASP A 117 -4.75 2.48 -2.10
N LEU A 118 -5.58 2.32 -3.15
CA LEU A 118 -6.82 1.55 -3.19
C LEU A 118 -6.72 0.33 -4.14
N GLU A 119 -5.53 -0.09 -4.56
CA GLU A 119 -5.35 -1.28 -5.44
C GLU A 119 -5.97 -2.54 -4.82
N LYS A 120 -5.94 -2.66 -3.49
CA LYS A 120 -6.51 -3.80 -2.76
C LYS A 120 -8.03 -3.73 -2.57
N SER A 121 -8.67 -2.66 -3.05
CA SER A 121 -10.13 -2.54 -2.97
C SER A 121 -10.80 -3.57 -3.87
N PRO A 122 -11.93 -4.18 -3.47
CA PRO A 122 -12.75 -4.98 -4.38
C PRO A 122 -13.21 -4.18 -5.61
N TYR A 123 -13.20 -2.85 -5.52
CA TYR A 123 -13.59 -1.94 -6.59
C TYR A 123 -12.40 -1.34 -7.34
N ALA A 124 -11.18 -1.83 -7.14
CA ALA A 124 -9.98 -1.35 -7.83
C ALA A 124 -10.13 -1.21 -9.36
N PRO A 125 -10.84 -2.08 -10.11
CA PRO A 125 -11.06 -1.89 -11.55
C PRO A 125 -11.81 -0.60 -11.93
N LEU A 126 -12.59 -0.05 -11.00
CA LEU A 126 -13.34 1.21 -11.16
C LEU A 126 -12.52 2.45 -10.77
N ILE A 127 -11.32 2.26 -10.24
CA ILE A 127 -10.47 3.33 -9.73
C ILE A 127 -9.35 3.56 -10.73
N ASP A 128 -9.06 4.81 -11.09
CA ASP A 128 -7.92 5.13 -11.94
C ASP A 128 -6.63 5.14 -11.15
N ILE A 129 -5.51 5.20 -11.87
CA ILE A 129 -4.18 5.21 -11.26
C ILE A 129 -4.05 6.44 -10.35
N GLU A 130 -4.35 7.62 -10.89
CA GLU A 130 -4.53 8.88 -10.17
C GLU A 130 -5.99 9.28 -10.40
N HIS A 131 -6.84 9.07 -9.39
CA HIS A 131 -8.29 9.22 -9.54
C HIS A 131 -8.76 10.57 -9.01
N ALA A 132 -8.31 10.93 -7.82
CA ALA A 132 -8.68 12.17 -7.14
C ALA A 132 -7.50 12.67 -6.32
N VAL A 133 -7.55 13.94 -5.92
CA VAL A 133 -6.57 14.54 -5.03
C VAL A 133 -7.30 15.24 -3.88
N LEU A 134 -6.72 15.12 -2.68
CA LEU A 134 -7.05 15.94 -1.52
C LEU A 134 -5.98 17.01 -1.40
N ASN A 135 -6.37 18.28 -1.31
CA ASN A 135 -5.45 19.40 -1.16
C ASN A 135 -5.87 20.27 0.03
N TYR A 136 -4.89 20.66 0.85
CA TYR A 136 -5.08 21.58 1.95
C TYR A 136 -4.67 22.99 1.51
N ALA A 137 -5.65 23.89 1.42
CA ALA A 137 -5.46 25.27 1.00
C ALA A 137 -6.35 26.20 1.83
N ASN A 138 -5.85 27.41 2.14
CA ASN A 138 -6.62 28.41 2.89
C ASN A 138 -7.22 27.88 4.20
N ALA A 139 -6.45 27.05 4.92
CA ALA A 139 -6.84 26.38 6.16
C ALA A 139 -7.97 25.33 6.05
N GLU A 140 -8.33 24.90 4.84
CA GLU A 140 -9.40 23.94 4.58
C GLU A 140 -8.96 22.84 3.62
N TRP A 141 -9.64 21.69 3.68
CA TRP A 141 -9.42 20.58 2.74
C TRP A 141 -10.38 20.67 1.57
N TYR A 142 -9.87 20.33 0.40
CA TYR A 142 -10.61 20.27 -0.85
C TYR A 142 -10.33 18.93 -1.53
N VAL A 143 -11.38 18.30 -2.05
CA VAL A 143 -11.26 17.12 -2.92
C VAL A 143 -11.53 17.54 -4.36
N GLU A 144 -10.74 17.02 -5.29
CA GLU A 144 -10.85 17.28 -6.72
C GLU A 144 -10.74 15.97 -7.49
N ASP A 145 -11.63 15.75 -8.46
CA ASP A 145 -11.54 14.61 -9.38
C ASP A 145 -10.56 14.92 -10.52
N LEU A 146 -9.61 14.01 -10.77
CA LEU A 146 -8.55 14.17 -11.77
C LEU A 146 -8.98 13.69 -13.17
N SER A 147 -10.22 14.02 -13.58
CA SER A 147 -10.82 13.53 -14.82
C SER A 147 -10.86 12.01 -14.91
N SER A 148 -11.26 11.38 -13.81
CA SER A 148 -11.29 9.92 -13.71
C SER A 148 -12.41 9.32 -14.59
N ARG A 149 -12.22 8.08 -15.05
CA ARG A 149 -13.17 7.38 -15.93
C ARG A 149 -14.55 7.17 -15.31
N ASN A 150 -14.61 6.96 -13.99
CA ASN A 150 -15.87 6.68 -13.27
C ASN A 150 -16.33 7.84 -12.38
N GLY A 151 -15.54 8.91 -12.29
CA GLY A 151 -15.81 10.08 -11.47
C GLY A 151 -15.69 9.85 -9.97
N THR A 152 -15.60 10.96 -9.24
CA THR A 152 -15.60 10.99 -7.77
C THR A 152 -16.92 11.56 -7.25
N GLN A 153 -17.45 10.95 -6.19
CA GLN A 153 -18.64 11.44 -5.49
C GLN A 153 -18.29 11.88 -4.07
N LEU A 154 -19.04 12.85 -3.55
CA LEU A 154 -18.92 13.34 -2.19
C LEU A 154 -20.27 13.21 -1.48
N CYS A 155 -20.31 12.46 -0.40
CA CYS A 155 -21.45 12.39 0.49
C CYS A 155 -21.25 13.37 1.65
N LYS A 156 -22.09 14.41 1.74
CA LYS A 156 -21.96 15.43 2.78
C LYS A 156 -22.53 14.94 4.11
N ALA A 157 -21.78 15.09 5.20
CA ALA A 157 -22.22 14.67 6.54
C ALA A 157 -23.48 15.40 6.99
N ARG A 158 -23.58 16.71 6.65
CA ARG A 158 -24.66 17.61 7.07
C ARG A 158 -26.03 17.24 6.53
N ASP A 159 -26.11 16.65 5.33
CA ASP A 159 -27.37 16.39 4.62
C ASP A 159 -27.51 14.94 4.15
N GLY A 160 -26.46 14.13 4.25
CA GLY A 160 -26.42 12.72 3.83
C GLY A 160 -26.56 12.52 2.31
N ARG A 161 -26.51 13.60 1.52
CA ARG A 161 -26.70 13.53 0.07
C ARG A 161 -25.36 13.31 -0.63
N LYS A 162 -25.42 12.54 -1.72
CA LYS A 162 -24.30 12.29 -2.62
C LYS A 162 -24.31 13.31 -3.75
N TYR A 163 -23.16 13.95 -3.96
CA TYR A 163 -22.92 14.91 -5.02
C TYR A 163 -21.83 14.35 -5.95
N GLN A 164 -22.07 14.40 -7.25
CA GLN A 164 -21.04 14.08 -8.24
C GLN A 164 -20.13 15.30 -8.38
N LEU A 165 -18.82 15.11 -8.27
CA LEU A 165 -17.86 16.20 -8.50
C LEU A 165 -17.69 16.44 -10.00
N THR A 166 -17.57 17.71 -10.39
CA THR A 166 -17.08 18.09 -11.71
C THR A 166 -15.57 17.87 -11.75
N ALA A 167 -15.07 17.21 -12.79
CA ALA A 167 -13.64 17.02 -12.98
C ALA A 167 -12.89 18.35 -13.02
N GLY A 168 -11.78 18.46 -12.28
CA GLY A 168 -10.97 19.67 -12.20
C GLY A 168 -11.54 20.81 -11.34
N GLU A 169 -12.72 20.65 -10.74
CA GLU A 169 -13.29 21.64 -9.82
C GLU A 169 -13.09 21.19 -8.36
N PRO A 170 -12.26 21.90 -7.57
CA PRO A 170 -12.06 21.54 -6.18
C PRO A 170 -13.32 21.81 -5.35
N CYS A 171 -13.72 20.82 -4.55
CA CYS A 171 -14.86 20.90 -3.66
C CYS A 171 -14.40 20.85 -2.20
N LYS A 172 -14.78 21.85 -1.41
CA LYS A 172 -14.47 21.89 0.03
C LYS A 172 -15.09 20.68 0.73
N VAL A 173 -14.34 20.07 1.64
CA VAL A 173 -14.79 18.96 2.49
C VAL A 173 -14.79 19.32 3.97
N GLU A 174 -15.64 18.65 4.74
CA GLU A 174 -15.83 18.86 6.18
C GLU A 174 -15.69 17.53 6.93
N ILE A 175 -15.50 17.59 8.26
CA ILE A 175 -15.43 16.38 9.11
C ILE A 175 -16.74 15.59 8.97
N GLY A 176 -16.61 14.28 8.78
CA GLY A 176 -17.71 13.34 8.54
C GLY A 176 -18.13 13.20 7.08
N ASP A 177 -17.59 14.03 6.17
CA ASP A 177 -17.87 13.85 4.74
C ASP A 177 -17.22 12.53 4.25
N ILE A 178 -17.90 11.85 3.32
CA ILE A 178 -17.42 10.60 2.72
C ILE A 178 -17.12 10.84 1.24
N ILE A 179 -15.86 10.70 0.86
CA ILE A 179 -15.42 10.67 -0.52
C ILE A 179 -15.62 9.25 -1.05
N ILE A 180 -16.28 9.13 -2.19
CA ILE A 180 -16.58 7.85 -2.84
C ILE A 180 -15.81 7.80 -4.16
N VAL A 181 -14.86 6.87 -4.24
CA VAL A 181 -13.99 6.64 -5.41
C VAL A 181 -14.25 5.24 -5.96
N GLY A 182 -14.82 5.15 -7.16
CA GLY A 182 -15.43 3.93 -7.67
C GLY A 182 -16.65 3.55 -6.82
N MET A 183 -16.45 2.65 -5.84
CA MET A 183 -17.43 2.38 -4.77
C MET A 183 -16.79 2.30 -3.38
N THR A 184 -15.50 2.66 -3.30
CA THR A 184 -14.76 2.70 -2.03
C THR A 184 -15.14 3.95 -1.27
N GLN A 185 -15.42 3.81 0.04
CA GLN A 185 -15.81 4.92 0.90
C GLN A 185 -14.63 5.37 1.77
N LEU A 186 -14.32 6.67 1.71
CA LEU A 186 -13.25 7.32 2.45
C LEU A 186 -13.84 8.45 3.30
N GLU A 187 -13.91 8.25 4.61
CA GLU A 187 -14.46 9.22 5.57
C GLU A 187 -13.37 10.16 6.10
N LEU A 188 -13.67 11.45 6.15
CA LEU A 188 -12.79 12.47 6.73
C LEU A 188 -13.08 12.62 8.23
N ALA A 189 -12.08 12.39 9.08
CA ALA A 189 -12.20 12.39 10.54
C ALA A 189 -11.24 13.36 11.22
#